data_AF-A0AAU9XRL4-F1
#
_entry.id   AF-A0AAU9XRL4-F1
#
_cell.length_a   1.000
_cell.length_b   1.000
_cell.length_c   1.000
_cell.angle_alpha   90.00
_cell.angle_beta   90.00
_cell.angle_gamma   90.00
#
_symmetry.space_group_name_H-M   'P 1'
#
loop_
_entity.id
_entity.type
_entity.pdbx_description
1 polymer ?
#
loop_
_entity_poly.entity_id
_entity_poly.type
_entity_poly.pdbx_seq_one_letter_code
_entity_poly.pdbx_strand_id
1 'polypeptide(L)'
;MAIPETTWIHLLDERAPHLTEEVAPTKLLPYLNLSKWDKENIVCDERNLGPAYATSTLLDKLKRRNGPKGWKTFDALVRALRNIGNQQSALLLDPSINIPYGN
;
A
#
# COMPACT_ATOMS: atom_id res chain seq x y z
N MET A 1 -7.82 -17.57 -6.75
CA MET A 1 -9.03 -16.70 -6.75
C MET A 1 -8.55 -15.28 -7.03
N ALA A 2 -8.89 -14.71 -8.19
CA ALA A 2 -8.61 -13.31 -8.47
C ALA A 2 -9.63 -12.47 -7.71
N ILE A 3 -9.15 -11.62 -6.83
CA ILE A 3 -10.00 -10.78 -5.99
C ILE A 3 -10.44 -9.62 -6.88
N PRO A 4 -11.74 -9.28 -6.91
CA PRO A 4 -12.23 -8.21 -7.78
C PRO A 4 -11.41 -6.94 -7.55
N GLU A 5 -11.09 -6.23 -8.63
CA GLU A 5 -10.19 -5.06 -8.56
C GLU A 5 -10.71 -3.98 -7.59
N THR A 6 -12.02 -3.91 -7.44
CA THR A 6 -12.70 -3.07 -6.47
C THR A 6 -12.38 -3.43 -5.01
N THR A 7 -12.23 -4.71 -4.67
CA THR A 7 -12.05 -5.13 -3.27
C THR A 7 -10.73 -4.67 -2.69
N TRP A 8 -9.61 -4.79 -3.40
CA TRP A 8 -8.31 -4.36 -2.86
C TRP A 8 -8.18 -2.83 -2.79
N ILE A 9 -8.83 -2.09 -3.69
CA ILE A 9 -8.90 -0.62 -3.61
C ILE A 9 -9.64 -0.18 -2.36
N HIS A 10 -10.80 -0.79 -2.06
CA HIS A 10 -11.56 -0.50 -0.84
C HIS A 10 -10.76 -0.85 0.43
N LEU A 11 -10.05 -1.98 0.44
CA LEU A 11 -9.20 -2.36 1.58
C LEU A 11 -8.02 -1.39 1.78
N LEU A 12 -7.42 -0.90 0.70
CA LEU A 12 -6.39 0.14 0.78
C LEU A 12 -6.93 1.44 1.34
N ASP A 13 -8.15 1.83 0.95
CA ASP A 13 -8.76 3.09 1.39
C ASP A 13 -9.17 3.03 2.87
N GLU A 14 -9.79 1.93 3.29
CA GLU A 14 -10.15 1.67 4.69
C GLU A 14 -8.91 1.70 5.61
N ARG A 15 -7.78 1.15 5.13
CA ARG A 15 -6.57 0.96 5.92
C ARG A 15 -5.49 1.99 5.65
N ALA A 16 -5.73 2.91 4.72
CA ALA A 16 -4.86 4.04 4.43
C ALA A 16 -4.45 4.81 5.69
N PRO A 17 -5.36 5.21 6.61
CA PRO A 17 -4.97 5.95 7.80
C PRO A 17 -3.99 5.16 8.68
N HIS A 18 -4.27 3.87 8.94
CA HIS A 18 -3.36 3.01 9.71
C HIS A 18 -1.99 2.84 9.04
N LEU A 19 -1.96 2.72 7.70
CA LEU A 19 -0.71 2.62 6.96
C LEU A 19 0.09 3.94 6.98
N THR A 20 -0.59 5.08 6.95
CA THR A 20 0.07 6.39 6.97
C THR A 20 0.71 6.72 8.32
N GLU A 21 0.21 6.15 9.43
CA GLU A 21 0.77 6.33 10.77
C GLU A 21 1.91 5.34 11.07
N GLU A 22 1.77 4.09 10.64
CA GLU A 22 2.68 3.00 11.03
C GLU A 22 3.80 2.74 10.00
N VAL A 23 3.69 3.29 8.78
CA VAL A 23 4.56 2.90 7.67
C VAL A 23 5.24 4.09 7.02
N ALA A 24 6.58 3.99 6.92
CA ALA A 24 7.40 4.92 6.16
C ALA A 24 7.40 4.54 4.66
N PRO A 25 6.96 5.44 3.76
CA PRO A 25 6.87 5.14 2.34
C PRO A 25 8.25 4.87 1.71
N THR A 26 9.33 5.53 2.17
CA THR A 26 10.70 5.22 1.74
C THR A 26 11.13 3.77 1.94
N LYS A 27 10.65 3.13 3.02
CA LYS A 27 10.93 1.71 3.29
C LYS A 27 10.18 0.78 2.33
N LEU A 28 9.06 1.22 1.77
CA LEU A 28 8.25 0.48 0.80
C LEU A 28 8.75 0.65 -0.65
N LEU A 29 9.36 1.79 -0.98
CA LEU A 29 9.88 2.10 -2.32
C LEU A 29 10.75 1.00 -2.98
N PRO A 30 11.68 0.31 -2.29
CA PRO A 30 12.49 -0.72 -2.93
C PRO A 30 11.67 -1.95 -3.35
N TYR A 31 10.59 -2.25 -2.64
CA TYR A 31 9.72 -3.40 -2.92
C TYR A 31 8.65 -3.10 -3.96
N LEU A 32 8.27 -1.83 -4.10
CA LEU A 32 7.28 -1.40 -5.08
C LEU A 32 7.90 -1.27 -6.48
N ASN A 33 7.20 -1.83 -7.47
CA ASN A 33 7.57 -1.72 -8.88
C ASN A 33 7.07 -0.38 -9.48
N LEU A 34 7.49 0.70 -8.85
CA LEU A 34 7.27 2.07 -9.28
C LEU A 34 8.40 2.53 -10.20
N SER A 35 8.11 3.45 -11.12
CA SER A 35 9.15 4.06 -11.95
C SER A 35 10.11 4.86 -11.07
N LYS A 36 11.37 4.99 -11.50
CA LYS A 36 12.38 5.76 -10.76
C LYS A 36 11.88 7.17 -10.41
N TRP A 37 11.21 7.82 -11.36
CA TRP A 37 10.55 9.12 -11.18
C TRP A 37 9.49 9.11 -10.06
N ASP A 38 8.62 8.11 -10.01
CA ASP A 38 7.62 7.98 -8.95
C ASP A 38 8.28 7.79 -7.57
N LYS A 39 9.38 7.01 -7.52
CA LYS A 39 10.12 6.81 -6.27
C LYS A 39 10.74 8.13 -5.79
N GLU A 40 11.41 8.88 -6.68
CA GLU A 40 11.99 10.18 -6.35
C GLU A 40 10.94 11.19 -5.90
N ASN A 41 9.76 11.21 -6.54
CA ASN A 41 8.66 12.09 -6.12
C ASN A 41 8.22 11.77 -4.68
N ILE A 42 8.04 10.49 -4.36
CA ILE A 42 7.61 10.04 -3.03
C ILE A 42 8.69 10.32 -1.97
N VAL A 43 9.98 10.16 -2.28
CA VAL A 43 11.07 10.57 -1.37
C VAL A 43 11.02 12.08 -1.11
N CYS A 44 10.77 12.86 -2.16
CA CYS A 44 10.66 14.32 -2.04
C CYS A 44 9.44 14.71 -1.21
N ASP A 45 8.29 14.09 -1.45
CA ASP A 45 7.06 14.27 -0.66
C ASP A 45 7.29 13.89 0.81
N GLU A 46 7.98 12.79 1.09
CA GLU A 46 8.26 12.35 2.48
C GLU A 46 9.15 13.36 3.20
N ARG A 47 10.15 13.90 2.50
CA ARG A 47 11.10 14.85 3.07
C ARG A 47 10.49 16.24 3.32
N ASN A 48 9.55 16.67 2.48
CA ASN A 48 8.96 18.01 2.56
C ASN A 48 7.65 18.04 3.36
N LEU A 49 6.81 17.02 3.21
CA LEU A 49 5.43 16.97 3.75
C LEU A 49 5.27 15.92 4.85
N GLY A 50 6.23 15.00 4.97
CA GLY A 50 6.24 13.95 5.97
C GLY A 50 5.76 12.59 5.45
N PRO A 51 6.01 11.53 6.24
CA PRO A 51 5.73 10.15 5.84
C PRO A 51 4.24 9.88 5.60
N ALA A 52 3.35 10.46 6.39
CA ALA A 52 1.91 10.26 6.22
C ALA A 52 1.40 10.78 4.86
N TYR A 53 1.87 11.95 4.42
CA TYR A 53 1.48 12.53 3.14
C TYR A 53 2.04 11.74 1.95
N ALA A 54 3.31 11.34 2.06
CA ALA A 54 3.95 10.51 1.05
C ALA A 54 3.31 9.11 0.93
N THR A 55 2.87 8.52 2.04
CA THR A 55 2.14 7.25 2.04
C THR A 55 0.78 7.41 1.38
N SER A 56 0.02 8.47 1.71
CA SER A 56 -1.25 8.78 1.01
C SER A 56 -1.05 8.96 -0.50
N THR A 57 -0.02 9.69 -0.91
CA THR A 57 0.31 9.90 -2.33
C THR A 57 0.68 8.59 -3.03
N LEU A 58 1.43 7.72 -2.37
CA LEU A 58 1.79 6.38 -2.87
C LEU A 58 0.54 5.48 -3.02
N LEU A 59 -0.36 5.52 -2.04
CA LEU A 59 -1.64 4.80 -2.09
C LEU A 59 -2.54 5.33 -3.22
N ASP A 60 -2.64 6.63 -3.42
CA ASP A 60 -3.41 7.21 -4.54
C ASP A 60 -2.83 6.80 -5.89
N LYS A 61 -1.50 6.81 -6.05
CA LYS A 61 -0.83 6.31 -7.27
C LYS A 61 -1.10 4.82 -7.51
N LEU A 62 -1.17 4.00 -6.46
CA LEU A 62 -1.53 2.60 -6.54
C LEU A 62 -2.98 2.42 -7.00
N LYS A 63 -3.92 3.18 -6.40
CA LYS A 63 -5.34 3.20 -6.78
C LYS A 63 -5.53 3.63 -8.24
N ARG A 64 -4.79 4.65 -8.69
CA ARG A 64 -4.83 5.16 -10.08
C ARG A 64 -4.23 4.18 -11.09
N ARG A 65 -3.31 3.31 -10.69
CA ARG A 65 -2.84 2.18 -11.52
C ARG A 65 -3.89 1.06 -11.54
N ASN A 66 -5.09 1.38 -12.02
CA ASN A 66 -6.17 0.42 -12.21
C ASN A 66 -5.90 -0.45 -13.44
N GLY A 67 -6.09 -1.78 -13.33
CA GLY A 67 -5.79 -2.76 -14.37
C GLY A 67 -4.95 -3.96 -13.90
N PRO A 68 -4.57 -4.90 -14.80
CA PRO A 68 -3.91 -6.17 -14.45
C PRO A 68 -2.53 -6.01 -13.78
N LYS A 69 -1.95 -4.81 -13.81
CA LYS A 69 -0.69 -4.47 -13.11
C LYS A 69 -0.92 -3.85 -11.72
N GLY A 70 -2.13 -3.38 -11.41
CA GLY A 70 -2.52 -2.85 -10.10
C GLY A 70 -2.41 -3.93 -9.03
N TRP A 71 -2.99 -5.11 -9.27
CA TRP A 71 -2.88 -6.28 -8.38
C TRP A 71 -1.43 -6.66 -8.06
N LYS A 72 -0.53 -6.69 -9.07
CA LYS A 72 0.90 -6.98 -8.84
C LYS A 72 1.57 -5.94 -7.96
N THR A 73 1.14 -4.68 -8.06
CA THR A 73 1.71 -3.60 -7.26
C THR A 73 1.15 -3.64 -5.82
N PHE A 74 -0.10 -4.05 -5.66
CA PHE A 74 -0.71 -4.34 -4.36
C PHE A 74 -0.04 -5.55 -3.66
N ASP A 75 0.15 -6.66 -4.37
CA ASP A 75 0.89 -7.82 -3.85
C ASP A 75 2.31 -7.43 -3.42
N ALA A 76 2.99 -6.62 -4.23
CA ALA A 76 4.29 -6.06 -3.89
C ALA A 76 4.25 -5.19 -2.63
N LEU A 77 3.18 -4.41 -2.41
CA LEU A 77 2.98 -3.63 -1.18
C LEU A 77 2.81 -4.53 0.05
N VAL A 78 1.92 -5.53 -0.02
CA VAL A 78 1.71 -6.51 1.07
C VAL A 78 3.03 -7.22 1.42
N ARG A 79 3.79 -7.61 0.39
CA ARG A 79 5.09 -8.26 0.56
C ARG A 79 6.14 -7.31 1.14
N ALA A 80 6.10 -6.03 0.78
CA ALA A 80 6.93 -4.98 1.38
C ALA A 80 6.64 -4.83 2.87
N LEU A 81 5.35 -4.75 3.25
CA LEU A 81 4.90 -4.64 4.64
C LEU A 81 5.38 -5.83 5.48
N ARG A 82 5.31 -7.06 4.95
CA ARG A 82 5.89 -8.23 5.61
C ARG A 82 7.41 -8.12 5.78
N ASN A 83 8.12 -7.56 4.79
CA ASN A 83 9.59 -7.44 4.83
C ASN A 83 10.07 -6.37 5.81
N ILE A 84 9.35 -5.27 5.96
CA ILE A 84 9.71 -4.20 6.91
C ILE A 84 9.37 -4.57 8.37
N GLY A 85 8.85 -5.78 8.62
CA GLY A 85 8.42 -6.23 9.94
C GLY A 85 7.01 -5.78 10.33
N ASN A 86 6.28 -5.12 9.43
CA ASN A 86 4.93 -4.63 9.69
C ASN A 86 3.89 -5.70 9.29
N GLN A 87 3.98 -6.84 9.98
CA GLN A 87 3.11 -7.99 9.73
C GLN A 87 1.63 -7.68 10.01
N GLN A 88 1.32 -6.81 10.97
CA GLN A 88 -0.06 -6.42 11.26
C GLN A 88 -0.69 -5.66 10.11
N SER A 89 0.00 -4.65 9.54
CA SER A 89 -0.49 -3.96 8.34
C SER A 89 -0.60 -4.88 7.13
N ALA A 90 0.35 -5.81 6.98
CA ALA A 90 0.31 -6.80 5.90
C ALA A 90 -0.85 -7.80 6.05
N LEU A 91 -1.11 -8.27 7.27
CA LEU A 91 -2.22 -9.17 7.60
C LEU A 91 -3.56 -8.45 7.42
N LEU A 92 -3.66 -7.20 7.86
CA LEU A 92 -4.82 -6.37 7.58
C LEU A 92 -5.07 -6.41 6.08
N LEU A 93 -4.15 -5.91 5.25
CA LEU A 93 -4.26 -5.90 3.79
C LEU A 93 -4.41 -7.28 3.12
N ASP A 94 -4.23 -8.38 3.83
CA ASP A 94 -4.40 -9.71 3.27
C ASP A 94 -5.90 -10.02 3.09
N PRO A 95 -6.36 -10.14 1.85
CA PRO A 95 -7.78 -10.33 1.54
C PRO A 95 -8.29 -11.74 1.87
N SER A 96 -7.39 -12.66 2.25
CA SER A 96 -7.72 -13.98 2.79
C SER A 96 -8.15 -13.89 4.25
N ILE A 97 -7.85 -12.78 4.94
CA ILE A 97 -8.45 -12.44 6.22
C ILE A 97 -9.83 -11.83 5.95
N ASN A 98 -10.71 -12.64 5.38
CA ASN A 98 -12.12 -12.54 5.70
C ASN A 98 -12.22 -13.00 7.16
N ILE A 99 -11.94 -12.08 8.09
CA ILE A 99 -12.46 -12.23 9.45
C ILE A 99 -13.96 -11.98 9.29
N PRO A 100 -14.83 -13.00 9.37
CA PRO A 100 -16.23 -12.72 9.62
C PRO A 100 -16.24 -11.94 10.93
N TYR A 101 -16.56 -10.65 10.86
CA TYR A 101 -17.01 -9.93 12.03
C TYR A 101 -18.26 -10.65 12.51
N GLY A 102 -18.07 -11.57 13.45
CA GLY A 102 -19.14 -12.18 14.22
C GLY A 102 -19.61 -11.17 15.26
N ASN A 103 -20.74 -10.54 14.99
CA ASN A 103 -21.94 -10.58 15.84
C ASN A 103 -23.10 -9.91 15.11
#